data_AF-A0A1H7L8J0-F1
#
_entry.id   AF-A0A1H7L8J0-F1
#
_cell.length_a   1.000
_cell.length_b   1.000
_cell.length_c   1.000
_cell.angle_alpha   90.00
_cell.angle_beta   90.00
_cell.angle_gamma   90.00
#
_symmetry.space_group_name_H-M   'P 1'
#
loop_
_entity.id
_entity.type
_entity.pdbx_description
1 polymer ?
#
loop_
_entity_poly.entity_id
_entity_poly.type
_entity_poly.pdbx_seq_one_letter_code
_entity_poly.pdbx_strand_id
1 'polypeptide(L)'
;MEKYGFKILNVIIFLLTFFVFPAWYICINTSRISFYCILGTIVFMIATWKVYDDVYDIKYGSIILNCFRVALILCVAGLYLPSMVISHFDHTKCMYDLKWLNYAHGVYGFSGERLEHYKRLFPKKLPDECDDYEYLTQGYIYDRYPGSRLMFRTDEETIDMYEEYYAGFCERKYNGALCDDISMEEEFEETEFRLDGFLSNSGLVDRWGEGEDKWREEFENAVIYSTGYFREEVLLDKDSGYVVITIDEPK
;
A
#
# COMPACT_ATOMS: atom_id res chain seq x y z
N MET A 1 47.94 4.14 10.30
CA MET A 1 46.55 3.68 10.12
C MET A 1 46.60 2.19 9.87
N GLU A 2 46.23 1.42 10.89
CA GLU A 2 46.44 -0.02 10.93
C GLU A 2 45.61 -0.75 9.87
N LYS A 3 46.16 -1.87 9.38
CA LYS A 3 45.63 -2.79 8.35
C LYS A 3 44.14 -3.14 8.51
N TYR A 4 43.60 -3.01 9.72
CA TYR A 4 42.19 -3.21 10.06
C TYR A 4 41.27 -2.07 9.61
N GLY A 5 41.70 -0.80 9.64
CA GLY A 5 40.86 0.34 9.25
C GLY A 5 40.47 0.31 7.77
N PHE A 6 41.37 -0.15 6.89
CA PHE A 6 41.12 -0.26 5.46
C PHE A 6 40.16 -1.43 5.11
N LYS A 7 40.18 -2.52 5.90
CA LYS A 7 39.21 -3.62 5.76
C LYS A 7 37.82 -3.22 6.27
N ILE A 8 37.75 -2.51 7.40
CA ILE A 8 36.49 -1.99 7.96
C ILE A 8 35.80 -1.07 6.96
N LEU A 9 36.54 -0.14 6.36
CA LEU A 9 35.98 0.78 5.37
C LEU A 9 35.42 0.05 4.15
N ASN A 10 36.12 -0.97 3.62
CA ASN A 10 35.65 -1.72 2.46
C ASN A 10 34.43 -2.60 2.77
N VAL A 11 34.35 -3.20 3.96
CA VAL A 11 33.15 -3.97 4.37
C VAL A 11 31.99 -3.02 4.63
N ILE A 12 32.22 -1.86 5.25
CA ILE A 12 31.19 -0.82 5.40
C ILE A 12 30.70 -0.36 4.04
N ILE A 13 31.59 -0.10 3.07
CA ILE A 13 31.21 0.26 1.70
C ILE A 13 30.43 -0.88 1.04
N PHE A 14 30.90 -2.12 1.11
CA PHE A 14 30.21 -3.27 0.50
C PHE A 14 28.82 -3.49 1.12
N LEU A 15 28.70 -3.42 2.44
CA LEU A 15 27.42 -3.54 3.15
C LEU A 15 26.50 -2.35 2.84
N LEU A 16 27.05 -1.13 2.83
CA LEU A 16 26.28 0.05 2.49
C LEU A 16 25.80 -0.01 1.04
N THR A 17 26.59 -0.50 0.10
CA THR A 17 26.26 -0.50 -1.33
C THR A 17 25.38 -1.66 -1.76
N PHE A 18 25.55 -2.86 -1.18
CA PHE A 18 24.84 -4.07 -1.64
C PHE A 18 23.67 -4.49 -0.73
N PHE A 19 23.66 -4.06 0.53
CA PHE A 19 22.58 -4.39 1.47
C PHE A 19 21.83 -3.15 1.90
N VAL A 20 22.51 -2.12 2.41
CA VAL A 20 21.83 -0.92 2.90
C VAL A 20 21.29 -0.08 1.76
N PHE A 21 21.98 0.11 0.64
CA PHE A 21 21.48 0.96 -0.46
C PHE A 21 20.27 0.35 -1.18
N PRO A 22 20.25 -0.96 -1.52
CA PRO A 22 19.05 -1.59 -2.07
C PRO A 22 17.95 -1.71 -1.03
N ALA A 23 18.26 -2.03 0.23
CA ALA A 23 17.27 -2.00 1.30
C ALA A 23 16.75 -0.58 1.52
N TRP A 24 17.57 0.46 1.47
CA TRP A 24 17.16 1.86 1.62
C TRP A 24 16.30 2.29 0.41
N TYR A 25 16.67 1.92 -0.80
CA TYR A 25 15.86 2.11 -2.01
C TYR A 25 14.50 1.39 -1.93
N ILE A 26 14.45 0.20 -1.30
CA ILE A 26 13.22 -0.59 -1.10
C ILE A 26 12.41 -0.14 0.14
N CYS A 27 13.08 0.39 1.18
CA CYS A 27 12.53 0.73 2.50
C CYS A 27 12.15 2.21 2.63
N ILE A 28 12.52 3.08 1.71
CA ILE A 28 11.98 4.46 1.66
C ILE A 28 10.45 4.42 1.51
N ASN A 29 9.90 3.32 1.00
CA ASN A 29 8.47 3.10 0.79
C ASN A 29 7.74 2.54 2.04
N THR A 30 8.47 2.08 3.07
CA THR A 30 7.89 1.34 4.20
C THR A 30 8.40 1.86 5.54
N SER A 31 7.82 2.97 5.99
CA SER A 31 7.78 3.40 7.41
C SER A 31 9.12 3.72 8.10
N ARG A 32 9.03 4.46 9.21
CA ARG A 32 10.14 4.59 10.19
C ARG A 32 10.49 3.26 10.89
N ILE A 33 9.67 2.20 10.77
CA ILE A 33 9.98 0.87 11.33
C ILE A 33 11.20 0.28 10.64
N SER A 34 11.27 0.42 9.31
CA SER A 34 12.43 -0.02 8.53
C SER A 34 13.70 0.71 8.94
N PHE A 35 13.63 1.96 9.41
CA PHE A 35 14.80 2.68 9.95
C PHE A 35 15.39 2.00 11.19
N TYR A 36 14.54 1.51 12.12
CA TYR A 36 15.01 0.74 13.27
C TYR A 36 15.62 -0.60 12.86
N CYS A 37 15.04 -1.26 11.84
CA CYS A 37 15.60 -2.48 11.27
C CYS A 37 16.94 -2.24 10.55
N ILE A 38 17.16 -1.08 9.91
CA ILE A 38 18.45 -0.70 9.31
C ILE A 38 19.51 -0.56 10.41
N LEU A 39 19.20 0.22 11.46
CA LEU A 39 20.11 0.40 12.59
C LEU A 39 20.41 -0.93 13.29
N GLY A 40 19.39 -1.75 13.52
CA GLY A 40 19.54 -3.09 14.08
C GLY A 40 20.44 -3.97 13.22
N THR A 41 20.24 -3.97 11.89
CA THR A 41 21.08 -4.71 10.94
C THR A 41 22.53 -4.27 11.07
N ILE A 42 22.83 -2.97 11.08
CA ILE A 42 24.20 -2.45 11.24
C ILE A 42 24.81 -2.91 12.57
N VAL A 43 24.07 -2.76 13.68
CA VAL A 43 24.54 -3.14 15.02
C VAL A 43 24.82 -4.65 15.08
N PHE A 44 23.91 -5.50 14.63
CA PHE A 44 24.09 -6.95 14.68
C PHE A 44 25.13 -7.45 13.69
N MET A 45 25.38 -6.78 12.57
CA MET A 45 26.52 -7.09 11.69
C MET A 45 27.85 -6.84 12.40
N ILE A 46 28.01 -5.66 13.03
CA ILE A 46 29.23 -5.31 13.77
C ILE A 46 29.43 -6.28 14.95
N ALA A 47 28.37 -6.59 15.68
CA ALA A 47 28.41 -7.51 16.81
C ALA A 47 28.75 -8.95 16.38
N THR A 48 28.16 -9.42 15.27
CA THR A 48 28.44 -10.74 14.70
C THR A 48 29.91 -10.85 14.30
N TRP A 49 30.46 -9.84 13.64
CA TRP A 49 31.88 -9.83 13.28
C TRP A 49 32.76 -9.87 14.53
N LYS A 50 32.62 -8.91 15.45
CA LYS A 50 33.47 -8.84 16.65
C LYS A 50 33.50 -10.16 17.42
N VAL A 51 32.35 -10.83 17.54
CA VAL A 51 32.28 -12.12 18.22
C VAL A 51 32.82 -13.26 17.37
N TYR A 52 32.71 -13.21 16.04
CA TYR A 52 33.26 -14.23 15.14
C TYR A 52 34.78 -14.36 15.26
N ASP A 53 35.50 -13.24 15.36
CA ASP A 53 36.97 -13.24 15.46
C ASP A 53 37.45 -13.78 16.83
N ASP A 54 36.68 -13.56 17.90
CA ASP A 54 37.04 -13.91 19.29
C ASP A 54 36.22 -15.08 19.86
N VAL A 55 35.53 -15.87 19.02
CA VAL A 55 34.47 -16.80 19.46
C VAL A 55 34.95 -17.86 20.46
N TYR A 56 36.21 -18.28 20.36
CA TYR A 56 36.79 -19.33 21.20
C TYR A 56 37.30 -18.81 22.55
N ASP A 57 37.52 -17.49 22.65
CA ASP A 57 37.99 -16.82 23.87
C ASP A 57 36.83 -16.31 24.73
N ILE A 58 35.62 -16.25 24.17
CA ILE A 58 34.41 -15.81 24.85
C ILE A 58 33.68 -17.02 25.46
N LYS A 59 33.37 -16.93 26.76
CA LYS A 59 32.52 -17.92 27.43
C LYS A 59 31.15 -17.97 26.75
N TYR A 60 30.77 -19.14 26.23
CA TYR A 60 29.58 -19.36 25.40
C TYR A 60 29.57 -18.60 24.05
N GLY A 61 30.75 -18.25 23.50
CA GLY A 61 30.88 -17.46 22.29
C GLY A 61 30.10 -18.00 21.08
N SER A 62 30.06 -19.33 20.89
CA SER A 62 29.25 -19.96 19.83
C SER A 62 27.74 -19.70 19.98
N ILE A 63 27.20 -19.74 21.20
CA ILE A 63 25.78 -19.46 21.46
C ILE A 63 25.48 -17.98 21.21
N ILE A 64 26.35 -17.09 21.69
CA ILE A 64 26.21 -15.63 21.51
C ILE A 64 26.23 -15.28 20.01
N LEU A 65 27.17 -15.87 19.25
CA LEU A 65 27.26 -15.68 17.80
C LEU A 65 25.96 -16.09 17.09
N ASN A 66 25.38 -17.23 17.47
CA ASN A 66 24.12 -17.69 16.89
C ASN A 66 22.96 -16.73 17.22
N CYS A 67 22.88 -16.21 18.44
CA CYS A 67 21.89 -15.19 18.79
C CYS A 67 22.02 -13.93 17.92
N PHE A 68 23.24 -13.45 17.68
CA PHE A 68 23.46 -12.29 16.81
C PHE A 68 23.09 -12.56 15.35
N ARG A 69 23.36 -13.77 14.85
CA ARG A 69 22.96 -14.18 13.49
C ARG A 69 21.43 -14.24 13.35
N VAL A 70 20.73 -14.82 14.33
CA VAL A 70 19.26 -14.84 14.33
C VAL A 70 18.70 -13.42 14.38
N ALA A 71 19.22 -12.57 15.27
CA ALA A 71 18.80 -11.18 15.34
C ALA A 71 19.06 -10.41 14.04
N LEU A 72 20.20 -10.65 13.38
CA LEU A 72 20.51 -10.08 12.07
C LEU A 72 19.50 -10.51 11.00
N ILE A 73 19.18 -11.81 10.94
CA ILE A 73 18.17 -12.34 10.00
C ILE A 73 16.81 -11.69 10.24
N LEU A 74 16.41 -11.52 11.49
CA LEU A 74 15.14 -10.86 11.86
C LEU A 74 15.15 -9.37 11.46
N CYS A 75 16.25 -8.65 11.65
CA CYS A 75 16.36 -7.27 11.20
C CYS A 75 16.27 -7.17 9.68
N VAL A 76 16.95 -8.05 8.94
CA VAL A 76 16.87 -8.13 7.48
C VAL A 76 15.43 -8.44 7.04
N ALA A 77 14.77 -9.43 7.66
CA ALA A 77 13.38 -9.74 7.37
C ALA A 77 12.46 -8.55 7.61
N GLY A 78 12.68 -7.78 8.69
CA GLY A 78 11.95 -6.56 8.98
C GLY A 78 12.14 -5.43 7.96
N LEU A 79 13.19 -5.47 7.13
CA LEU A 79 13.39 -4.54 6.01
C LEU A 79 12.61 -4.96 4.77
N TYR A 80 12.67 -6.24 4.41
CA TYR A 80 12.16 -6.71 3.13
C TYR A 80 10.69 -7.12 3.19
N LEU A 81 10.24 -7.73 4.29
CA LEU A 81 8.87 -8.24 4.40
C LEU A 81 7.82 -7.14 4.21
N PRO A 82 7.92 -5.95 4.82
CA PRO A 82 6.95 -4.89 4.59
C PRO A 82 6.80 -4.54 3.10
N SER A 83 7.91 -4.35 2.39
CA SER A 83 7.85 -3.98 0.97
C SER A 83 7.35 -5.13 0.10
N MET A 84 7.73 -6.38 0.41
CA MET A 84 7.15 -7.56 -0.25
C MET A 84 5.63 -7.63 -0.08
N VAL A 85 5.15 -7.36 1.15
CA VAL A 85 3.72 -7.39 1.48
C VAL A 85 2.94 -6.36 0.66
N ILE A 86 3.44 -5.12 0.57
CA ILE A 86 2.82 -4.05 -0.21
C ILE A 86 2.82 -4.39 -1.72
N SER A 87 3.88 -4.96 -2.27
CA SER A 87 4.03 -5.06 -3.74
C SER A 87 3.58 -6.37 -4.39
N HIS A 88 3.22 -7.44 -3.66
CA HIS A 88 3.04 -8.77 -4.27
C HIS A 88 1.78 -9.54 -3.87
N PHE A 89 1.03 -9.10 -2.85
CA PHE A 89 -0.09 -9.86 -2.28
C PHE A 89 -1.45 -9.27 -2.61
N ASP A 90 -1.58 -8.75 -3.83
CA ASP A 90 -2.72 -7.94 -4.24
C ASP A 90 -4.02 -8.75 -4.21
N HIS A 91 -3.97 -10.01 -4.64
CA HIS A 91 -5.14 -10.91 -4.65
C HIS A 91 -5.23 -11.84 -3.43
N THR A 92 -4.49 -11.56 -2.35
CA THR A 92 -4.45 -12.44 -1.16
C THR A 92 -5.22 -11.82 0.01
N LYS A 93 -6.51 -12.16 0.14
CA LYS A 93 -7.42 -11.61 1.17
C LYS A 93 -6.85 -11.66 2.60
N CYS A 94 -6.22 -12.76 3.01
CA CYS A 94 -5.67 -12.89 4.36
C CYS A 94 -4.49 -11.94 4.65
N MET A 95 -3.91 -11.33 3.61
CA MET A 95 -2.85 -10.33 3.74
C MET A 95 -3.39 -8.91 3.88
N TYR A 96 -4.71 -8.71 3.76
CA TYR A 96 -5.34 -7.38 3.82
C TYR A 96 -4.93 -6.58 5.05
N ASP A 97 -5.11 -7.13 6.25
CA ASP A 97 -4.79 -6.44 7.50
C ASP A 97 -3.34 -5.99 7.53
N LEU A 98 -2.43 -6.83 7.02
CA LEU A 98 -1.01 -6.52 7.00
C LEU A 98 -0.67 -5.48 5.92
N LYS A 99 -1.28 -5.57 4.73
CA LYS A 99 -1.14 -4.55 3.67
C LYS A 99 -1.68 -3.20 4.14
N TRP A 100 -2.89 -3.17 4.68
CA TRP A 100 -3.56 -1.96 5.16
C TRP A 100 -2.76 -1.30 6.28
N LEU A 101 -2.31 -2.07 7.29
CA LEU A 101 -1.49 -1.53 8.38
C LEU A 101 -0.18 -0.95 7.88
N ASN A 102 0.49 -1.67 6.98
CA ASN A 102 1.77 -1.26 6.45
C ASN A 102 1.65 -0.04 5.53
N TYR A 103 0.59 0.04 4.72
CA TYR A 103 0.32 1.19 3.86
C TYR A 103 -0.07 2.42 4.69
N ALA A 104 -1.00 2.26 5.64
CA ALA A 104 -1.43 3.33 6.55
C ALA A 104 -0.25 3.92 7.32
N HIS A 105 0.51 3.08 8.03
CA HIS A 105 1.60 3.54 8.89
C HIS A 105 2.90 3.85 8.15
N GLY A 106 3.09 3.23 6.98
CA GLY A 106 4.27 3.40 6.14
C GLY A 106 4.20 4.64 5.27
N VAL A 107 3.13 4.76 4.48
CA VAL A 107 2.97 5.81 3.47
C VAL A 107 2.31 7.05 4.06
N TYR A 108 1.23 6.90 4.83
CA TYR A 108 0.49 8.02 5.44
C TYR A 108 1.03 8.43 6.82
N GLY A 109 1.91 7.61 7.41
CA GLY A 109 2.64 7.89 8.64
C GLY A 109 1.98 7.36 9.92
N PHE A 110 2.63 7.58 11.07
CA PHE A 110 2.19 6.99 12.35
C PHE A 110 1.08 7.77 13.06
N SER A 111 0.89 9.05 12.73
CA SER A 111 -0.06 9.93 13.41
C SER A 111 -0.38 11.16 12.57
N GLY A 112 -1.61 11.66 12.66
CA GLY A 112 -2.04 12.93 12.06
C GLY A 112 -3.28 12.79 11.18
N GLU A 113 -3.73 13.91 10.62
CA GLU A 113 -4.96 14.01 9.85
C GLU A 113 -4.98 13.09 8.61
N ARG A 114 -3.84 12.96 7.90
CA ARG A 114 -3.74 12.07 6.74
C ARG A 114 -3.93 10.60 7.06
N LEU A 115 -3.36 10.13 8.18
CA LEU A 115 -3.55 8.75 8.62
C LEU A 115 -5.02 8.50 9.01
N GLU A 116 -5.62 9.42 9.74
CA GLU A 116 -7.03 9.30 10.14
C GLU A 116 -7.98 9.38 8.94
N HIS A 117 -7.65 10.20 7.94
CA HIS A 117 -8.37 10.25 6.66
C HIS A 117 -8.29 8.93 5.89
N TYR A 118 -7.09 8.39 5.72
CA TYR A 118 -6.89 7.09 5.09
C TYR A 118 -7.68 5.96 5.78
N LYS A 119 -7.66 5.94 7.12
CA LYS A 119 -8.42 4.96 7.93
C LYS A 119 -9.93 5.11 7.82
N ARG A 120 -10.44 6.29 7.45
CA ARG A 120 -11.86 6.50 7.17
C ARG A 120 -12.21 6.03 5.76
N LEU A 121 -11.35 6.32 4.79
CA LEU A 121 -11.61 5.95 3.40
C LEU A 121 -11.53 4.43 3.18
N PHE A 122 -10.48 3.77 3.67
CA PHE A 122 -10.33 2.32 3.58
C PHE A 122 -10.87 1.64 4.84
N PRO A 123 -11.69 0.59 4.71
CA PRO A 123 -12.21 -0.12 5.87
C PRO A 123 -11.05 -0.71 6.69
N LYS A 124 -11.22 -0.83 8.01
CA LYS A 124 -10.17 -1.44 8.86
C LYS A 124 -10.14 -2.97 8.73
N LYS A 125 -11.27 -3.55 8.35
CA LYS A 125 -11.47 -4.99 8.14
C LYS A 125 -12.35 -5.17 6.93
N LEU A 126 -12.09 -6.21 6.16
CA LEU A 126 -12.98 -6.63 5.09
C LEU A 126 -14.28 -7.21 5.67
N PRO A 127 -15.39 -7.11 4.93
CA PRO A 127 -16.63 -7.79 5.29
C PRO A 127 -16.47 -9.32 5.21
N ASP A 128 -17.39 -10.03 5.84
CA ASP A 128 -17.41 -11.50 5.86
C ASP A 128 -17.55 -12.03 4.43
N GLU A 129 -18.57 -11.56 3.70
CA GLU A 129 -18.73 -11.74 2.26
C GLU A 129 -17.79 -10.79 1.52
N CYS A 130 -16.69 -11.31 1.00
CA CYS A 130 -15.70 -10.54 0.26
C CYS A 130 -15.02 -11.46 -0.75
N ASP A 131 -15.54 -11.40 -1.97
CA ASP A 131 -15.11 -12.13 -3.16
C ASP A 131 -14.43 -11.19 -4.17
N ASP A 132 -13.81 -11.74 -5.21
CA ASP A 132 -13.05 -11.01 -6.24
C ASP A 132 -12.15 -9.89 -5.68
N TYR A 133 -11.47 -10.20 -4.58
CA TYR A 133 -10.66 -9.27 -3.82
C TYR A 133 -9.36 -8.94 -4.56
N GLU A 134 -9.05 -7.66 -4.58
CA GLU A 134 -7.75 -7.14 -4.99
C GLU A 134 -7.43 -5.86 -4.21
N TYR A 135 -6.21 -5.76 -3.69
CA TYR A 135 -5.73 -4.55 -3.07
C TYR A 135 -4.38 -4.15 -3.64
N LEU A 136 -4.39 -3.28 -4.65
CA LEU A 136 -3.20 -2.69 -5.24
C LEU A 136 -2.70 -1.54 -4.36
N THR A 137 -1.39 -1.50 -4.13
CA THR A 137 -0.74 -0.42 -3.39
C THR A 137 0.53 -0.03 -4.10
N GLN A 138 0.63 1.24 -4.45
CA GLN A 138 1.78 1.88 -5.09
C GLN A 138 2.32 3.00 -4.20
N GLY A 139 3.59 3.29 -4.40
CA GLY A 139 4.36 4.16 -3.52
C GLY A 139 5.83 4.01 -3.86
N TYR A 140 6.25 4.63 -4.94
CA TYR A 140 7.65 4.83 -5.29
C TYR A 140 8.17 6.17 -4.76
N ILE A 141 9.49 6.26 -4.63
CA ILE A 141 10.26 7.41 -4.15
C ILE A 141 9.94 8.72 -4.93
N TYR A 142 9.44 8.59 -6.17
CA TYR A 142 9.18 9.72 -7.07
C TYR A 142 7.69 10.00 -7.30
N ASP A 143 6.80 9.22 -6.68
CA ASP A 143 5.37 9.44 -6.89
C ASP A 143 4.96 10.66 -6.10
N ARG A 144 4.52 11.68 -6.84
CA ARG A 144 4.05 12.94 -6.25
C ARG A 144 2.80 12.71 -5.38
N TYR A 145 2.10 11.60 -5.61
CA TYR A 145 0.92 11.13 -4.91
C TYR A 145 0.98 9.60 -4.89
N PRO A 146 1.26 8.93 -3.75
CA PRO A 146 1.23 7.47 -3.68
C PRO A 146 -0.21 6.97 -3.85
N GLY A 147 -0.40 5.96 -4.70
CA GLY A 147 -1.73 5.45 -5.05
C GLY A 147 -2.07 4.09 -4.44
N SER A 148 -3.36 3.81 -4.26
CA SER A 148 -3.84 2.47 -3.89
C SER A 148 -5.28 2.24 -4.36
N ARG A 149 -5.59 1.02 -4.78
CA ARG A 149 -6.94 0.57 -5.13
C ARG A 149 -7.29 -0.66 -4.30
N LEU A 150 -8.36 -0.60 -3.51
CA LEU A 150 -9.03 -1.77 -2.96
C LEU A 150 -10.28 -2.05 -3.78
N MET A 151 -10.44 -3.27 -4.25
CA MET A 151 -11.61 -3.77 -4.98
C MET A 151 -12.04 -5.11 -4.37
N PHE A 152 -13.34 -5.29 -4.20
CA PHE A 152 -13.94 -6.58 -3.82
C PHE A 152 -15.43 -6.58 -4.14
N ARG A 153 -16.03 -7.77 -4.15
CA ARG A 153 -17.49 -7.98 -4.19
C ARG A 153 -18.02 -8.36 -2.83
N THR A 154 -19.21 -7.89 -2.48
CA THR A 154 -19.87 -8.20 -1.21
C THR A 154 -21.38 -8.32 -1.40
N ASP A 155 -22.11 -8.57 -0.31
CA ASP A 155 -23.56 -8.67 -0.32
C ASP A 155 -24.27 -7.30 -0.32
N GLU A 156 -25.56 -7.32 -0.65
CA GLU A 156 -26.40 -6.11 -0.76
C GLU A 156 -26.48 -5.35 0.58
N GLU A 157 -26.61 -6.07 1.70
CA GLU A 157 -26.67 -5.47 3.05
C GLU A 157 -25.39 -4.68 3.37
N THR A 158 -24.23 -5.25 3.03
CA THR A 158 -22.93 -4.63 3.25
C THR A 158 -22.71 -3.44 2.32
N ILE A 159 -23.18 -3.50 1.07
CA ILE A 159 -23.12 -2.34 0.16
C ILE A 159 -23.99 -1.20 0.65
N ASP A 160 -25.20 -1.46 1.13
CA ASP A 160 -26.07 -0.42 1.69
C ASP A 160 -25.41 0.25 2.90
N MET A 161 -24.72 -0.52 3.75
CA MET A 161 -23.93 0.02 4.84
C MET A 161 -22.77 0.91 4.37
N TYR A 162 -22.05 0.52 3.31
CA TYR A 162 -21.01 1.36 2.73
C TYR A 162 -21.59 2.62 2.09
N GLU A 163 -22.75 2.52 1.43
CA GLU A 163 -23.43 3.66 0.82
C GLU A 163 -23.76 4.71 1.88
N GLU A 164 -24.38 4.31 2.99
CA GLU A 164 -24.69 5.21 4.11
C GLU A 164 -23.43 5.83 4.70
N TYR A 165 -22.38 5.02 4.90
CA TYR A 165 -21.11 5.48 5.43
C TYR A 165 -20.45 6.55 4.56
N TYR A 166 -20.30 6.28 3.26
CA TYR A 166 -19.65 7.19 2.33
C TYR A 166 -20.51 8.41 2.01
N ALA A 167 -21.84 8.30 2.02
CA ALA A 167 -22.72 9.47 1.91
C ALA A 167 -22.54 10.47 3.08
N GLY A 168 -22.22 9.99 4.28
CA GLY A 168 -21.94 10.83 5.44
C GLY A 168 -20.51 11.41 5.51
N PHE A 169 -19.59 10.86 4.70
CA PHE A 169 -18.17 11.21 4.73
C PHE A 169 -17.70 11.98 3.49
N CYS A 170 -18.18 11.60 2.30
CA CYS A 170 -17.80 12.18 1.03
C CYS A 170 -18.58 13.47 0.75
N GLU A 171 -17.94 14.40 0.05
CA GLU A 171 -18.50 15.72 -0.23
C GLU A 171 -19.38 15.74 -1.49
N ARG A 172 -19.17 14.79 -2.40
CA ARG A 172 -19.85 14.72 -3.70
C ARG A 172 -20.27 13.30 -4.04
N LYS A 173 -21.39 13.18 -4.75
CA LYS A 173 -21.97 11.94 -5.29
C LYS A 173 -22.22 12.13 -6.78
N TYR A 174 -21.80 11.16 -7.58
CA TYR A 174 -21.99 11.08 -9.02
C TYR A 174 -22.65 9.73 -9.33
N ASN A 175 -23.56 9.68 -10.30
CA ASN A 175 -24.07 8.42 -10.83
C ASN A 175 -23.16 7.97 -11.97
N GLY A 176 -22.93 6.67 -12.14
CA GLY A 176 -22.11 6.11 -13.23
C GLY A 176 -22.88 6.00 -14.55
N ALA A 177 -24.21 6.10 -14.50
CA ALA A 177 -25.09 5.91 -15.64
C ALA A 177 -25.22 7.15 -16.52
N LEU A 178 -25.21 6.92 -17.84
CA LEU A 178 -25.86 7.78 -18.82
C LEU A 178 -27.34 7.90 -18.45
N CYS A 179 -27.75 9.02 -17.87
CA CYS A 179 -29.15 9.21 -17.49
C CYS A 179 -29.99 9.52 -18.74
N ASP A 180 -30.71 8.55 -19.28
CA ASP A 180 -31.93 8.85 -20.02
C ASP A 180 -32.94 9.42 -19.00
N ASP A 181 -33.39 10.67 -19.22
CA ASP A 181 -34.41 11.41 -18.45
C ASP A 181 -34.00 12.15 -17.15
N ILE A 182 -32.93 12.96 -17.20
CA ILE A 182 -32.86 14.17 -16.36
C ILE A 182 -32.68 15.41 -17.24
N SER A 183 -33.66 16.29 -17.23
CA SER A 183 -33.58 17.59 -17.88
C SER A 183 -32.71 18.54 -17.06
N MET A 184 -31.38 18.56 -17.24
CA MET A 184 -30.50 19.69 -16.92
C MET A 184 -29.20 19.64 -17.75
N GLU A 185 -29.12 20.48 -18.77
CA GLU A 185 -28.04 20.58 -19.78
C GLU A 185 -26.65 21.01 -19.25
N GLU A 186 -26.39 21.00 -17.93
CA GLU A 186 -25.05 21.37 -17.37
C GLU A 186 -24.38 20.25 -16.54
N GLU A 187 -25.07 19.16 -16.16
CA GLU A 187 -24.48 18.05 -15.35
C GLU A 187 -24.10 16.80 -16.18
N PHE A 188 -24.55 16.73 -17.44
CA PHE A 188 -24.38 15.53 -18.27
C PHE A 188 -22.95 15.30 -18.79
N GLU A 189 -22.24 16.36 -19.18
CA GLU A 189 -20.82 16.24 -19.56
C GLU A 189 -19.92 15.87 -18.37
N GLU A 190 -20.36 16.10 -17.12
CA GLU A 190 -19.59 15.69 -15.95
C GLU A 190 -19.74 14.20 -15.62
N THR A 191 -20.82 13.53 -15.99
CA THR A 191 -21.17 12.22 -15.40
C THR A 191 -20.46 11.04 -16.07
N GLU A 192 -20.51 10.94 -17.41
CA GLU A 192 -19.75 9.93 -18.17
C GLU A 192 -18.23 10.19 -18.07
N PHE A 193 -17.83 11.46 -18.08
CA PHE A 193 -16.45 11.89 -17.84
C PHE A 193 -15.92 11.43 -16.46
N ARG A 194 -16.80 11.24 -15.48
CA ARG A 194 -16.42 10.81 -14.12
C ARG A 194 -16.22 9.31 -14.02
N LEU A 195 -17.05 8.48 -14.63
CA LEU A 195 -16.81 7.04 -14.66
C LEU A 195 -15.49 6.74 -15.37
N ASP A 196 -15.23 7.40 -16.51
CA ASP A 196 -13.98 7.26 -17.27
C ASP A 196 -12.76 7.70 -16.46
N GLY A 197 -12.90 8.86 -15.82
CA GLY A 197 -11.92 9.38 -14.89
C GLY A 197 -11.62 8.39 -13.78
N PHE A 198 -12.66 7.84 -13.14
CA PHE A 198 -12.53 6.86 -12.07
C PHE A 198 -11.86 5.57 -12.55
N LEU A 199 -12.29 5.02 -13.69
CA LEU A 199 -11.73 3.80 -14.27
C LEU A 199 -10.24 3.95 -14.62
N SER A 200 -9.86 5.10 -15.17
CA SER A 200 -8.47 5.43 -15.47
C SER A 200 -7.64 5.63 -14.20
N ASN A 201 -8.13 6.43 -13.24
CA ASN A 201 -7.45 6.74 -11.98
C ASN A 201 -7.32 5.53 -11.04
N SER A 202 -8.30 4.63 -11.07
CA SER A 202 -8.23 3.36 -10.33
C SER A 202 -7.28 2.36 -11.00
N GLY A 203 -6.85 2.59 -12.24
CA GLY A 203 -6.02 1.65 -13.01
C GLY A 203 -6.77 0.39 -13.42
N LEU A 204 -8.12 0.42 -13.46
CA LEU A 204 -8.93 -0.65 -14.02
C LEU A 204 -8.90 -0.63 -15.54
N VAL A 205 -8.71 0.56 -16.10
CA VAL A 205 -8.44 0.79 -17.52
C VAL A 205 -6.99 1.23 -17.68
N ASP A 206 -6.29 0.57 -18.59
CA ASP A 206 -4.89 0.88 -18.85
C ASP A 206 -4.75 2.16 -19.73
N ARG A 207 -3.51 2.58 -20.02
CA ARG A 207 -3.29 3.82 -20.79
C ARG A 207 -3.70 3.71 -22.28
N TRP A 208 -4.02 2.50 -22.73
CA TRP A 208 -4.37 2.15 -24.10
C TRP A 208 -5.86 1.79 -24.23
N GLY A 209 -6.65 1.93 -23.16
CA GLY A 209 -8.08 1.58 -23.13
C GLY A 209 -8.35 0.10 -22.89
N GLU A 210 -7.34 -0.71 -22.54
CA GLU A 210 -7.57 -2.12 -22.24
C GLU A 210 -8.38 -2.24 -20.94
N GLY A 211 -9.47 -3.00 -20.99
CA GLY A 211 -10.41 -3.17 -19.88
C GLY A 211 -11.59 -2.20 -19.89
N GLU A 212 -11.59 -1.20 -20.79
CA GLU A 212 -12.61 -0.14 -20.84
C GLU A 212 -14.01 -0.70 -21.06
N ASP A 213 -14.23 -1.47 -22.13
CA ASP A 213 -15.55 -2.03 -22.44
C ASP A 213 -16.10 -2.89 -21.30
N LYS A 214 -15.25 -3.74 -20.70
CA LYS A 214 -15.63 -4.64 -19.61
C LYS A 214 -16.10 -3.86 -18.39
N TRP A 215 -15.29 -2.91 -17.91
CA TRP A 215 -15.58 -2.22 -16.65
C TRP A 215 -16.62 -1.12 -16.81
N ARG A 216 -16.77 -0.54 -18.00
CA ARG A 216 -17.90 0.35 -18.30
C ARG A 216 -19.23 -0.40 -18.25
N GLU A 217 -19.30 -1.57 -18.89
CA GLU A 217 -20.51 -2.40 -18.87
C GLU A 217 -20.83 -2.87 -17.44
N GLU A 218 -19.82 -3.31 -16.68
CA GLU A 218 -20.01 -3.76 -15.30
C GLU A 218 -20.48 -2.63 -14.37
N PHE A 219 -20.03 -1.39 -14.57
CA PHE A 219 -20.30 -0.26 -13.67
C PHE A 219 -21.25 0.79 -14.25
N GLU A 220 -22.05 0.40 -15.25
CA GLU A 220 -23.01 1.30 -15.90
C GLU A 220 -23.95 1.96 -14.88
N ASN A 221 -24.37 1.23 -13.83
CA ASN A 221 -25.29 1.75 -12.80
C ASN A 221 -24.61 2.11 -11.48
N ALA A 222 -23.28 2.15 -11.45
CA ALA A 222 -22.54 2.36 -10.21
C ALA A 222 -22.74 3.78 -9.67
N VAL A 223 -22.41 3.98 -8.40
CA VAL A 223 -22.43 5.29 -7.74
C VAL A 223 -21.03 5.63 -7.28
N ILE A 224 -20.54 6.81 -7.64
CA ILE A 224 -19.20 7.30 -7.30
C ILE A 224 -19.30 8.40 -6.24
N TYR A 225 -18.62 8.20 -5.12
CA TYR A 225 -18.47 9.15 -4.03
C TYR A 225 -17.06 9.75 -4.04
N SER A 226 -16.96 11.08 -3.94
CA SER A 226 -15.67 11.79 -3.90
C SER A 226 -15.51 12.57 -2.61
N THR A 227 -14.32 12.52 -2.00
CA THR A 227 -14.00 13.26 -0.76
C THR A 227 -13.75 14.75 -1.01
N GLY A 228 -13.89 15.25 -2.24
CA GLY A 228 -13.56 16.63 -2.62
C GLY A 228 -12.07 16.86 -2.93
N TYR A 229 -11.20 15.94 -2.53
CA TYR A 229 -9.86 15.82 -3.09
C TYR A 229 -9.96 15.11 -4.44
N PHE A 230 -9.36 15.69 -5.48
CA PHE A 230 -9.56 15.34 -6.90
C PHE A 230 -9.11 13.92 -7.31
N ARG A 231 -8.87 13.03 -6.34
CA ARG A 231 -8.02 11.84 -6.44
C ARG A 231 -8.38 10.75 -5.43
N GLU A 232 -9.48 10.90 -4.71
CA GLU A 232 -9.90 9.93 -3.70
C GLU A 232 -11.39 9.68 -3.87
N GLU A 233 -11.72 8.47 -4.32
CA GLU A 233 -13.04 8.15 -4.81
C GLU A 233 -13.43 6.73 -4.39
N VAL A 234 -14.74 6.53 -4.22
CA VAL A 234 -15.34 5.24 -3.93
C VAL A 234 -16.45 4.97 -4.93
N LEU A 235 -16.36 3.88 -5.66
CA LEU A 235 -17.41 3.38 -6.53
C LEU A 235 -18.11 2.21 -5.84
N LEU A 236 -19.43 2.30 -5.75
CA LEU A 236 -20.32 1.25 -5.25
C LEU A 236 -21.26 0.84 -6.37
N ASP A 237 -21.25 -0.43 -6.75
CA ASP A 237 -22.20 -0.96 -7.72
C ASP A 237 -23.09 -2.02 -7.08
N LYS A 238 -24.38 -1.72 -6.95
CA LYS A 238 -25.36 -2.59 -6.29
C LYS A 238 -25.71 -3.82 -7.14
N ASP A 239 -25.69 -3.69 -8.46
CA ASP A 239 -26.11 -4.75 -9.38
C ASP A 239 -25.10 -5.90 -9.38
N SER A 240 -23.81 -5.58 -9.46
CA SER A 240 -22.70 -6.55 -9.42
C SER A 240 -22.24 -6.87 -8.00
N GLY A 241 -22.50 -6.00 -7.04
CA GLY A 241 -21.98 -6.13 -5.68
C GLY A 241 -20.54 -5.61 -5.50
N TYR A 242 -19.98 -4.86 -6.46
CA TYR A 242 -18.62 -4.33 -6.34
C TYR A 242 -18.52 -3.10 -5.44
N VAL A 243 -17.41 -3.08 -4.69
CA VAL A 243 -16.90 -1.92 -3.96
C VAL A 243 -15.48 -1.65 -4.46
N VAL A 244 -15.23 -0.46 -4.99
CA VAL A 244 -13.92 -0.02 -5.46
C VAL A 244 -13.55 1.28 -4.75
N ILE A 245 -12.47 1.27 -3.98
CA ILE A 245 -11.95 2.42 -3.24
C ILE A 245 -10.59 2.76 -3.82
N THR A 246 -10.41 4.00 -4.28
CA THR A 246 -9.15 4.45 -4.87
C THR A 246 -8.61 5.70 -4.17
N ILE A 247 -7.29 5.73 -4.02
CA ILE A 247 -6.50 6.94 -3.89
C ILE A 247 -5.57 6.94 -5.09
N ASP A 248 -5.70 7.94 -5.94
CA ASP A 248 -5.10 8.00 -7.28
C ASP A 248 -3.57 8.07 -7.28
N GLU A 249 -2.99 7.45 -8.32
CA GLU A 249 -1.63 7.67 -8.81
C GLU A 249 -1.70 8.23 -10.25
N PRO A 250 -1.11 9.39 -10.56
CA PRO A 250 -0.93 9.80 -11.94
C PRO A 250 0.12 8.90 -12.63
N LYS A 251 -0.21 8.36 -13.81
CA LYS A 251 0.78 7.81 -14.76
C LYS A 251 1.69 8.89 -15.36
#